data_AF-A0A6B3EI60-F1
#
_entry.id   AF-A0A6B3EI60-F1
#
_cell.length_a   1.000
_cell.length_b   1.000
_cell.length_c   1.000
_cell.angle_alpha   90.00
_cell.angle_beta   90.00
_cell.angle_gamma   90.00
#
_symmetry.space_group_name_H-M   'P 1'
#
loop_
_entity.id
_entity.type
_entity.pdbx_description
1 polymer ?
#
loop_
_entity_poly.entity_id
_entity_poly.type
_entity_poly.pdbx_seq_one_letter_code
_entity_poly.pdbx_strand_id
1 'polypeptide(L)'
;MSTTPEDSLEKAEQTAVLLLPGDRPATPAEVDFAVNTAVSILAAQGITVERDQVRKVLEARASVFQADSSAMKDDDGHVPWLADAKADRKWDFWDRYRRYLLTVSKLPTQVVRRLDQSTDDVLGELEDPQREGVWRRTGLVIGQVQSGKTGQFIGLAAKAA
;
A
#
# COMPACT_ATOMS: atom_id res chain seq x y z
N MET A 1 8.60 -17.74 -29.26
CA MET A 1 7.53 -16.84 -28.80
C MET A 1 8.14 -15.45 -28.74
N SER A 2 7.75 -14.56 -29.64
CA SER A 2 8.24 -13.18 -29.72
C SER A 2 7.60 -12.36 -28.60
N THR A 3 8.36 -12.02 -27.57
CA THR A 3 7.98 -11.00 -26.58
C THR A 3 7.78 -9.67 -27.30
N THR A 4 6.63 -9.03 -27.10
CA THR A 4 6.39 -7.71 -27.69
C THR A 4 7.19 -6.63 -26.93
N PRO A 5 7.44 -5.46 -27.54
CA PRO A 5 8.08 -4.34 -26.84
C PRO A 5 7.32 -3.90 -25.57
N GLU A 6 5.99 -4.02 -25.60
CA GLU A 6 5.10 -3.69 -24.49
C GLU A 6 5.29 -4.69 -23.32
N ASP A 7 5.34 -5.99 -23.61
CA ASP A 7 5.61 -7.04 -22.60
C ASP A 7 7.00 -6.87 -21.95
N SER A 8 7.97 -6.39 -22.74
CA SER A 8 9.35 -6.20 -22.30
C SER A 8 9.46 -5.01 -21.36
N LEU A 9 8.75 -3.92 -21.65
CA LEU A 9 8.65 -2.74 -20.79
C LEU A 9 7.94 -3.06 -19.47
N GLU A 10 6.83 -3.82 -19.51
CA GLU A 10 6.09 -4.20 -18.31
C GLU A 10 6.94 -5.09 -17.38
N LYS A 11 7.72 -6.03 -17.92
CA LYS A 11 8.66 -6.83 -17.14
C LYS A 11 9.78 -6.00 -16.52
N ALA A 12 10.29 -5.01 -17.25
CA ALA A 12 11.32 -4.09 -16.74
C ALA A 12 10.80 -3.27 -15.57
N GLU A 13 9.57 -2.78 -15.71
CA GLU A 13 8.88 -2.04 -14.65
C GLU A 13 8.68 -2.91 -13.41
N GLN A 14 8.12 -4.12 -13.55
CA GLN A 14 7.91 -5.04 -12.43
C GLN A 14 9.22 -5.36 -11.71
N THR A 15 10.29 -5.59 -12.46
CA THR A 15 11.63 -5.86 -11.90
C THR A 15 12.19 -4.66 -11.16
N ALA A 16 12.07 -3.45 -11.73
CA ALA A 16 12.58 -2.23 -11.12
C ALA A 16 11.80 -1.85 -9.84
N VAL A 17 10.47 -2.05 -9.81
CA VAL A 17 9.64 -1.77 -8.63
C VAL A 17 10.05 -2.62 -7.42
N LEU A 18 10.54 -3.85 -7.63
CA LEU A 18 11.03 -4.71 -6.53
C LEU A 18 12.28 -4.15 -5.84
N LEU A 19 13.01 -3.25 -6.50
CA LEU A 19 14.26 -2.65 -6.01
C LEU A 19 14.05 -1.29 -5.34
N LEU A 20 12.85 -0.71 -5.43
CA LEU A 20 12.53 0.57 -4.82
C LEU A 20 12.18 0.42 -3.33
N PRO A 21 12.48 1.43 -2.49
CA PRO A 21 12.04 1.46 -1.10
C PRO A 21 10.50 1.42 -1.02
N GLY A 22 9.97 0.54 -0.17
CA GLY A 22 8.53 0.36 0.02
C GLY A 22 7.91 1.30 1.07
N ASP A 23 8.76 1.92 1.88
CA ASP A 23 8.47 2.70 3.09
C ASP A 23 8.59 4.21 2.90
N ARG A 24 9.32 4.67 1.87
CA ARG A 24 9.56 6.10 1.61
C ARG A 24 9.60 6.41 0.10
N PRO A 25 9.54 7.67 -0.34
CA PRO A 25 9.75 7.99 -1.74
C PRO A 25 11.18 7.58 -2.13
N ALA A 26 11.31 6.97 -3.30
CA ALA A 26 12.61 6.68 -3.88
C ALA A 26 13.30 7.99 -4.26
N THR A 27 14.57 8.11 -3.90
CA THR A 27 15.42 9.20 -4.37
C THR A 27 15.73 9.02 -5.87
N PRO A 28 16.09 10.09 -6.60
CA PRO A 28 16.51 9.95 -8.00
C PRO A 28 17.64 8.93 -8.21
N ALA A 29 18.58 8.84 -7.26
CA ALA A 29 19.67 7.86 -7.30
C ALA A 29 19.19 6.40 -7.15
N GLU A 30 18.16 6.16 -6.33
CA GLU A 30 17.57 4.84 -6.16
C GLU A 30 16.73 4.42 -7.37
N VAL A 31 16.02 5.38 -7.98
CA VAL A 31 15.33 5.18 -9.26
C VAL A 31 16.34 4.80 -10.34
N ASP A 32 17.45 5.52 -10.46
CA ASP A 32 18.54 5.21 -11.39
C ASP A 32 19.09 3.79 -11.18
N PHE A 33 19.34 3.42 -9.93
CA PHE A 33 19.85 2.11 -9.56
C PHE A 33 18.86 1.00 -9.93
N ALA A 34 17.58 1.17 -9.59
CA ALA A 34 16.53 0.20 -9.89
C ALA A 34 16.37 0.00 -11.40
N VAL A 35 16.37 1.10 -12.18
CA VAL A 35 16.28 1.06 -13.64
C VAL A 35 17.50 0.33 -14.24
N ASN A 36 18.71 0.71 -13.85
CA ASN A 36 19.94 0.09 -14.38
C ASN A 36 20.01 -1.41 -14.08
N THR A 37 19.58 -1.81 -12.88
CA THR A 37 19.57 -3.21 -12.47
C THR A 37 18.53 -4.00 -13.24
N ALA A 38 17.31 -3.48 -13.38
CA ALA A 38 16.23 -4.13 -14.14
C ALA A 38 16.59 -4.33 -15.61
N VAL A 39 17.15 -3.29 -16.26
CA VAL A 39 17.64 -3.39 -17.64
C VAL A 39 18.76 -4.44 -17.77
N SER A 40 19.68 -4.50 -16.80
CA SER A 40 20.78 -5.48 -16.81
C SER A 40 20.29 -6.92 -16.65
N ILE A 41 19.32 -7.15 -15.75
CA ILE A 41 18.71 -8.48 -15.53
C ILE A 41 18.00 -8.94 -16.80
N LEU A 42 17.23 -8.06 -17.44
CA LEU A 42 16.51 -8.39 -18.68
C LEU A 42 17.45 -8.61 -19.86
N ALA A 43 18.52 -7.82 -19.97
CA ALA A 43 19.55 -8.03 -20.99
C ALA A 43 20.19 -9.42 -20.85
N ALA A 44 20.44 -9.88 -19.63
CA ALA A 44 20.93 -11.25 -19.37
C ALA A 44 19.92 -12.35 -19.76
N GLN A 45 18.63 -12.02 -19.85
CA GLN A 45 17.56 -12.90 -20.34
C GLN A 45 17.29 -12.76 -21.84
N GLY A 46 18.09 -11.97 -22.56
CA GLY A 46 17.92 -11.70 -23.99
C GLY A 46 16.78 -10.73 -24.32
N ILE A 47 16.28 -9.98 -23.33
CA ILE A 47 15.21 -8.99 -23.49
C ILE A 47 15.83 -7.59 -23.51
N THR A 48 15.71 -6.90 -24.62
CA THR A 48 16.20 -5.52 -24.77
C THR A 48 15.10 -4.52 -24.46
N VAL A 49 15.38 -3.56 -23.57
CA VAL A 49 14.43 -2.50 -23.18
C VAL A 49 15.17 -1.17 -23.11
N GLU A 50 14.52 -0.11 -23.59
CA GLU A 50 15.04 1.25 -23.54
C GLU A 50 15.01 1.80 -22.11
N ARG A 51 16.18 2.12 -21.58
CA ARG A 51 16.37 2.63 -20.21
C ARG A 51 15.49 3.84 -19.91
N ASP A 52 15.40 4.77 -20.85
CA ASP A 52 14.67 6.03 -20.67
C ASP A 52 13.15 5.81 -20.60
N GLN A 53 12.63 4.77 -21.29
CA GLN A 53 11.23 4.38 -21.17
C GLN A 53 10.94 3.81 -19.78
N VAL A 54 11.80 2.91 -19.28
CA VAL A 54 11.66 2.33 -17.94
C VAL A 54 11.72 3.42 -16.88
N ARG A 55 12.69 4.33 -16.97
CA ARG A 55 12.82 5.49 -16.08
C ARG A 55 11.55 6.32 -16.05
N LYS A 56 11.04 6.72 -17.21
CA LYS A 56 9.88 7.62 -17.30
C LYS A 56 8.64 7.01 -16.67
N VAL A 57 8.43 5.70 -16.85
CA VAL A 57 7.35 4.95 -16.20
C VAL A 57 7.58 4.85 -14.69
N LEU A 58 8.81 4.58 -14.26
CA LEU A 58 9.15 4.48 -12.84
C LEU A 58 9.02 5.81 -12.10
N GLU A 59 9.43 6.93 -12.71
CA GLU A 59 9.28 8.28 -12.14
C GLU A 59 7.82 8.69 -12.01
N ALA A 60 6.99 8.39 -13.02
CA ALA A 60 5.55 8.61 -12.96
C ALA A 60 4.91 7.84 -11.78
N ARG A 61 5.33 6.59 -11.55
CA ARG A 61 4.88 5.77 -10.41
C ARG A 61 5.47 6.19 -9.06
N ALA A 62 6.75 6.52 -9.00
CA ALA A 62 7.43 6.92 -7.77
C ALA A 62 6.93 8.26 -7.23
N SER A 63 6.41 9.13 -8.11
CA SER A 63 5.73 10.36 -7.71
C SER A 63 4.41 10.11 -6.94
N VAL A 64 3.85 8.90 -7.02
CA VAL A 64 2.71 8.46 -6.22
C VAL A 64 3.23 7.95 -4.86
N PHE A 65 3.87 8.82 -4.10
CA PHE A 65 4.20 8.56 -2.71
C PHE A 65 3.07 9.11 -1.82
N GLN A 66 2.38 8.20 -1.13
CA GLN A 66 1.49 8.56 -0.03
C GLN A 66 2.32 8.59 1.25
N ALA A 67 2.54 9.78 1.80
CA ALA A 67 3.24 9.96 3.07
C ALA A 67 2.55 9.21 4.21
N ASP A 68 3.36 8.76 5.19
CA ASP A 68 2.85 8.18 6.42
C ASP A 68 1.85 9.14 7.08
N SER A 69 0.72 8.60 7.51
CA SER A 69 -0.29 9.37 8.23
C SER A 69 0.27 9.78 9.59
N SER A 70 0.35 11.08 9.85
CA SER A 70 0.59 11.59 11.20
C SER A 70 -0.69 11.48 12.03
N ALA A 71 -0.58 10.92 13.23
CA ALA A 71 -1.68 10.73 14.16
C ALA A 71 -1.38 11.42 15.50
N MET A 72 -2.37 12.12 16.04
CA MET A 72 -2.35 12.66 17.40
C MET A 72 -3.35 11.87 18.22
N LYS A 73 -2.90 11.33 19.35
CA LYS A 73 -3.63 10.33 20.13
C LYS A 73 -3.68 10.77 21.59
N ASP A 74 -4.79 10.45 22.24
CA ASP A 74 -4.95 10.52 23.69
C ASP A 74 -5.15 9.08 24.17
N ASP A 75 -4.21 8.60 24.99
CA ASP A 75 -4.19 7.22 25.48
C ASP A 75 -4.89 7.07 26.83
N ASP A 76 -5.45 8.15 27.40
CA ASP A 76 -6.18 8.06 28.66
C ASP A 76 -7.40 7.13 28.52
N GLY A 77 -7.42 6.08 29.34
CA GLY A 77 -8.46 5.05 29.32
C GLY A 77 -8.42 4.09 28.12
N HIS A 78 -7.50 4.25 27.16
CA HIS A 78 -7.34 3.37 26.01
C HIS A 78 -6.67 2.04 26.39
N VAL A 79 -7.18 0.93 25.84
CA VAL A 79 -6.56 -0.40 26.02
C VAL A 79 -6.24 -0.97 24.64
N PRO A 80 -4.95 -1.16 24.30
CA PRO A 80 -4.55 -1.82 23.06
C PRO A 80 -5.13 -3.22 22.99
N TRP A 81 -5.82 -3.54 21.88
CA TRP A 81 -6.58 -4.78 21.73
C TRP A 81 -6.43 -5.44 20.36
N LEU A 82 -6.18 -4.64 19.31
CA LEU A 82 -6.26 -5.11 17.93
C LEU A 82 -5.24 -6.20 17.60
N ALA A 83 -4.02 -6.13 18.15
CA ALA A 83 -2.98 -7.11 17.88
C ALA A 83 -3.40 -8.54 18.29
N ASP A 84 -4.04 -8.68 19.45
CA ASP A 84 -4.55 -9.95 19.96
C ASP A 84 -5.80 -10.38 19.18
N ALA A 85 -6.73 -9.44 18.96
CA ALA A 85 -7.95 -9.70 18.21
C ALA A 85 -7.70 -10.15 16.76
N LYS A 86 -6.61 -9.72 16.12
CA LYS A 86 -6.28 -10.14 14.75
C LYS A 86 -5.95 -11.63 14.64
N ALA A 87 -5.43 -12.24 15.69
CA ALA A 87 -5.15 -13.68 15.69
C ALA A 87 -6.43 -14.52 15.86
N ASP A 88 -7.38 -14.01 16.65
CA ASP A 88 -8.54 -14.78 17.09
C ASP A 88 -9.82 -14.52 16.28
N ARG A 89 -9.90 -13.40 15.55
CA ARG A 89 -11.09 -12.98 14.79
C ARG A 89 -10.96 -13.22 13.30
N LYS A 90 -12.11 -13.41 12.64
CA LYS A 90 -12.21 -13.47 11.18
C LYS A 90 -12.39 -12.08 10.61
N TRP A 91 -11.74 -11.81 9.48
CA TRP A 91 -11.75 -10.51 8.80
C TRP A 91 -12.37 -10.62 7.41
N ASP A 92 -13.49 -11.36 7.30
CA ASP A 92 -14.07 -11.80 6.03
C ASP A 92 -14.41 -10.63 5.08
N PHE A 93 -14.89 -9.51 5.62
CA PHE A 93 -15.21 -8.31 4.83
C PHE A 93 -13.95 -7.62 4.32
N TRP A 94 -12.93 -7.48 5.18
CA TRP A 94 -11.62 -6.96 4.77
C TRP A 94 -10.99 -7.84 3.69
N ASP A 95 -11.00 -9.16 3.85
CA ASP A 95 -10.43 -10.09 2.87
C ASP A 95 -11.11 -9.99 1.50
N ARG A 96 -12.43 -9.83 1.48
CA ARG A 96 -13.20 -9.60 0.25
C ARG A 96 -12.83 -8.25 -0.38
N TYR A 97 -12.74 -7.20 0.43
CA TYR A 97 -12.38 -5.87 -0.06
C TYR A 97 -10.95 -5.83 -0.60
N ARG A 98 -10.00 -6.41 0.13
CA ARG A 98 -8.61 -6.61 -0.30
C ARG A 98 -8.53 -7.34 -1.63
N ARG A 99 -9.30 -8.43 -1.79
CA ARG A 99 -9.37 -9.16 -3.07
C ARG A 99 -9.89 -8.28 -4.19
N TYR A 100 -10.98 -7.54 -3.96
CA TYR A 100 -11.54 -6.60 -4.94
C TYR A 100 -10.50 -5.55 -5.36
N LEU A 101 -9.77 -4.95 -4.42
CA LEU A 101 -8.75 -3.94 -4.72
C LEU A 101 -7.63 -4.49 -5.60
N LEU A 102 -7.22 -5.73 -5.35
CA LEU A 102 -6.14 -6.39 -6.09
C LEU A 102 -6.59 -6.89 -7.47
N THR A 103 -7.77 -7.50 -7.57
CA THR A 103 -8.19 -8.21 -8.79
C THR A 103 -9.07 -7.38 -9.71
N VAL A 104 -9.92 -6.52 -9.15
CA VAL A 104 -10.88 -5.71 -9.92
C VAL A 104 -10.36 -4.29 -10.10
N SER A 105 -9.98 -3.61 -9.01
CA SER A 105 -9.41 -2.25 -9.10
C SER A 105 -7.95 -2.25 -9.54
N LYS A 106 -7.28 -3.42 -9.55
CA LYS A 106 -5.88 -3.61 -9.97
C LYS A 106 -4.91 -2.65 -9.29
N LEU A 107 -5.17 -2.31 -8.02
CA LEU A 107 -4.26 -1.47 -7.26
C LEU A 107 -2.94 -2.22 -6.99
N PRO A 108 -1.79 -1.53 -7.00
CA PRO A 108 -0.53 -2.15 -6.64
C PRO A 108 -0.60 -2.77 -5.24
N THR A 109 -0.01 -3.96 -5.07
CA THR A 109 0.00 -4.69 -3.78
C THR A 109 0.51 -3.83 -2.62
N GLN A 110 1.50 -2.97 -2.87
CA GLN A 110 2.03 -2.06 -1.86
C GLN A 110 1.01 -1.02 -1.40
N VAL A 111 0.16 -0.51 -2.30
CA VAL A 111 -0.91 0.44 -1.96
C VAL A 111 -1.96 -0.26 -1.08
N VAL A 112 -2.35 -1.47 -1.45
CA VAL A 112 -3.30 -2.27 -0.65
C VAL A 112 -2.72 -2.61 0.72
N ARG A 113 -1.42 -2.92 0.81
CA ARG A 113 -0.73 -3.16 2.09
C ARG A 113 -0.68 -1.89 2.96
N ARG A 114 -0.43 -0.71 2.39
CA ARG A 114 -0.50 0.55 3.14
C ARG A 114 -1.91 0.85 3.64
N LEU A 115 -2.91 0.58 2.82
CA LEU A 115 -4.31 0.69 3.23
C LEU A 115 -4.63 -0.26 4.39
N ASP A 116 -4.12 -1.49 4.33
CA ASP A 116 -4.22 -2.47 5.43
C ASP A 116 -3.63 -1.90 6.72
N GLN A 117 -2.35 -1.49 6.68
CA GLN A 117 -1.67 -0.97 7.87
C GLN A 117 -2.36 0.27 8.44
N SER A 118 -2.65 1.26 7.59
CA SER A 118 -3.27 2.51 8.06
C SER A 118 -4.69 2.31 8.60
N THR A 119 -5.46 1.35 8.08
CA THR A 119 -6.78 1.02 8.66
C THR A 119 -6.65 0.23 9.96
N ASP A 120 -5.60 -0.59 10.14
CA ASP A 120 -5.29 -1.21 11.43
C ASP A 120 -4.87 -0.15 12.45
N ASP A 121 -4.04 0.80 12.07
CA ASP A 121 -3.60 1.86 12.97
C ASP A 121 -4.80 2.67 13.47
N VAL A 122 -5.77 3.01 12.60
CA VAL A 122 -7.00 3.71 13.01
C VAL A 122 -7.93 2.82 13.84
N LEU A 123 -8.10 1.55 13.46
CA LEU A 123 -8.97 0.63 14.20
C LEU A 123 -8.41 0.33 15.60
N GLY A 124 -7.09 0.21 15.71
CA GLY A 124 -6.40 -0.03 16.97
C GLY A 124 -6.55 1.14 17.93
N GLU A 125 -6.73 2.37 17.43
CA GLU A 125 -7.09 3.53 18.25
C GLU A 125 -8.55 3.55 18.68
N LEU A 126 -9.45 2.79 18.03
CA LEU A 126 -10.78 2.61 18.60
C LEU A 126 -10.72 1.62 19.76
N GLU A 127 -11.76 1.58 20.58
CA GLU A 127 -11.84 0.55 21.62
C GLU A 127 -12.40 -0.75 21.06
N ASP A 128 -12.04 -1.86 21.69
CA ASP A 128 -12.61 -3.15 21.34
C ASP A 128 -14.12 -3.14 21.59
N PRO A 129 -14.96 -3.46 20.57
CA PRO A 129 -16.40 -3.62 20.78
C PRO A 129 -16.77 -4.70 21.81
N GLN A 130 -15.85 -5.63 22.11
CA GLN A 130 -16.04 -6.67 23.12
C GLN A 130 -15.55 -6.26 24.51
N ARG A 131 -14.90 -5.09 24.67
CA ARG A 131 -14.44 -4.60 25.98
C ARG A 131 -15.64 -4.26 26.86
N GLU A 132 -15.64 -4.82 28.07
CA GLU A 132 -16.65 -4.50 29.08
C GLU A 132 -16.54 -3.04 29.57
N GLY A 133 -17.68 -2.50 29.99
CA GLY A 133 -17.78 -1.13 30.51
C GLY A 133 -18.17 -0.11 29.46
N VAL A 134 -18.19 1.16 29.86
CA VAL A 134 -18.51 2.29 28.99
C VAL A 134 -17.23 2.91 28.50
N TRP A 135 -17.12 3.06 27.18
CA TRP A 135 -16.05 3.79 26.55
C TRP A 135 -16.60 4.66 25.44
N ARG A 136 -15.87 5.73 25.12
CA ARG A 136 -16.18 6.61 24.01
C ARG A 136 -14.89 7.18 23.48
N ARG A 137 -14.57 6.86 22.22
CA ARG A 137 -13.45 7.45 21.50
C ARG A 137 -13.92 7.88 20.12
N THR A 138 -13.49 9.06 19.69
CA THR A 138 -13.85 9.64 18.40
C THR A 138 -12.59 10.13 17.71
N GLY A 139 -12.45 9.81 16.42
CA GLY A 139 -11.32 10.26 15.60
C GLY A 139 -11.79 11.16 14.45
N LEU A 140 -10.87 11.97 13.93
CA LEU A 140 -11.07 12.78 12.73
C LEU A 140 -9.98 12.44 11.71
N VAL A 141 -10.40 11.99 10.53
CA VAL A 141 -9.48 11.72 9.41
C VAL A 141 -9.45 12.93 8.49
N ILE A 142 -8.28 13.53 8.34
CA ILE A 142 -8.04 14.68 7.45
C ILE A 142 -7.09 14.24 6.34
N GLY A 143 -7.42 14.55 5.08
CA GLY A 143 -6.56 14.23 3.94
C GLY A 143 -6.92 15.03 2.69
N GLN A 144 -5.95 15.18 1.78
CA GLN A 144 -6.10 15.92 0.52
C GLN A 144 -7.22 15.37 -0.36
N VAL A 145 -7.80 16.22 -1.22
CA VAL A 145 -8.83 15.80 -2.18
C VAL A 145 -8.23 14.73 -3.12
N GLN A 146 -8.94 13.61 -3.32
CA GLN A 146 -8.47 12.42 -4.06
C GLN A 146 -7.36 11.56 -3.42
N SER A 147 -7.00 11.76 -2.14
CA SER A 147 -5.98 10.94 -1.46
C SER A 147 -6.42 9.51 -1.07
N GLY A 148 -7.51 8.99 -1.66
CA GLY A 148 -8.02 7.65 -1.33
C GLY A 148 -8.87 7.55 -0.05
N LYS A 149 -9.36 8.67 0.52
CA LYS A 149 -10.17 8.70 1.76
C LYS A 149 -11.36 7.73 1.75
N THR A 150 -12.06 7.61 0.62
CA THR A 150 -13.21 6.71 0.48
C THR A 150 -12.79 5.25 0.65
N GLY A 151 -11.67 4.84 0.04
CA GLY A 151 -11.15 3.48 0.20
C GLY A 151 -10.68 3.20 1.63
N GLN A 152 -10.09 4.21 2.27
CA GLN A 152 -9.75 4.18 3.70
C GLN A 152 -10.98 3.94 4.58
N PHE A 153 -12.05 4.71 4.39
CA PHE A 153 -13.29 4.55 5.14
C PHE A 153 -13.94 3.17 4.92
N ILE A 154 -14.00 2.70 3.67
CA ILE A 154 -14.53 1.36 3.35
C ILE A 154 -13.67 0.27 4.00
N GLY A 155 -12.34 0.39 3.93
CA GLY A 155 -11.42 -0.55 4.55
C GLY A 155 -11.58 -0.63 6.07
N LEU A 156 -11.67 0.53 6.72
CA LEU A 156 -11.91 0.62 8.16
C LEU A 156 -13.25 -0.02 8.55
N ALA A 157 -14.33 0.32 7.83
CA ALA A 157 -15.65 -0.26 8.08
C ALA A 157 -15.66 -1.78 7.84
N ALA A 158 -14.95 -2.26 6.83
CA ALA A 158 -14.83 -3.70 6.55
C ALA A 158 -14.03 -4.46 7.62
N LYS A 159 -13.13 -3.79 8.33
CA LYS A 159 -12.42 -4.39 9.47
C LYS A 159 -13.23 -4.32 10.77
N ALA A 160 -14.04 -3.27 10.94
CA ALA A 160 -14.86 -3.09 12.13
C ALA A 160 -16.20 -3.85 12.12
N ALA A 161 -16.52 -4.57 11.04
CA ALA A 161 -17.76 -5.32 10.84
C ALA A 161 -17.72 -6.71 11.49
#